data_AF-A0A930RRD8-F1
#
_entry.id   AF-A0A930RRD8-F1
#
_cell.length_a   1.000
_cell.length_b   1.000
_cell.length_c   1.000
_cell.angle_alpha   90.00
_cell.angle_beta   90.00
_cell.angle_gamma   90.00
#
_symmetry.space_group_name_H-M   'P 1'
#
loop_
_entity.id
_entity.type
_entity.pdbx_description
1 polymer ?
#
loop_
_entity_poly.entity_id
_entity_poly.type
_entity_poly.pdbx_seq_one_letter_code
_entity_poly.pdbx_strand_id
1 'polypeptide(L)'
;MEIFLTSIQSIVPIIVIIILGYFLQVRCWFQESFGNDLSKLIMNVAMPVAIFTSVLKYLTLDKLISLSGGLLYTFIAFILGY
;
A
#
# COMPACT_ATOMS: atom_id res chain seq x y z
N MET A 1 -3.96 12.78 -27.49
CA MET A 1 -5.14 13.31 -26.79
C MET A 1 -5.61 12.36 -25.68
N GLU A 2 -5.57 11.04 -25.90
CA GLU A 2 -5.86 9.99 -24.92
C GLU A 2 -5.13 10.16 -23.57
N ILE A 3 -3.79 10.32 -23.58
CA ILE A 3 -2.97 10.43 -22.35
C ILE A 3 -3.37 11.65 -21.49
N PHE A 4 -3.79 12.74 -22.14
CA PHE A 4 -4.22 13.97 -21.45
C PHE A 4 -5.55 13.75 -20.72
N LEU A 5 -6.49 13.06 -21.37
CA LEU A 5 -7.77 12.67 -20.76
C LEU A 5 -7.57 11.63 -19.64
N THR A 6 -6.66 10.66 -19.81
CA THR A 6 -6.31 9.67 -18.76
C THR A 6 -5.71 10.34 -17.52
N SER A 7 -4.89 11.37 -17.72
CA SER A 7 -4.27 12.13 -16.63
C SER A 7 -5.33 12.94 -15.86
N ILE A 8 -6.25 13.58 -16.57
CA ILE A 8 -7.40 14.27 -15.95
C ILE A 8 -8.30 13.27 -15.21
N GLN A 9 -8.58 12.11 -15.81
CA GLN A 9 -9.40 11.08 -15.17
C GLN A 9 -8.78 10.55 -13.87
N SER A 10 -7.45 10.53 -13.76
CA SER A 10 -6.75 10.09 -12.55
C SER A 10 -6.76 11.16 -11.44
N ILE A 11 -6.81 12.46 -11.80
CA ILE A 11 -6.80 13.55 -10.81
C ILE A 11 -8.19 13.93 -10.30
N VAL A 12 -9.25 13.72 -11.11
CA VAL A 12 -10.64 14.00 -10.73
C VAL A 12 -11.04 13.32 -9.41
N PRO A 13 -10.74 12.03 -9.15
CA PRO A 13 -11.04 11.39 -7.87
C PRO A 13 -10.37 12.07 -6.67
N ILE A 14 -9.12 12.52 -6.84
CA ILE A 14 -8.36 13.21 -5.79
C ILE A 14 -9.06 14.53 -5.43
N ILE A 15 -9.46 15.30 -6.45
CA ILE A 15 -10.18 16.57 -6.27
C ILE A 15 -11.51 16.32 -5.54
N VAL A 16 -12.26 15.29 -5.94
CA VAL A 16 -13.53 14.92 -5.29
C VAL A 16 -13.32 14.59 -3.81
N ILE A 17 -12.29 13.82 -3.47
CA ILE A 17 -11.95 13.47 -2.08
C ILE A 17 -11.62 14.72 -1.25
N ILE A 18 -10.85 15.66 -1.81
CA ILE A 18 -10.50 16.92 -1.13
C ILE A 18 -11.75 17.76 -0.84
N ILE A 19 -12.62 17.94 -1.85
CA ILE A 19 -13.86 18.70 -1.70
C ILE A 19 -14.76 18.03 -0.65
N LEU A 20 -14.87 16.69 -0.69
CA LEU A 20 -15.64 15.93 0.29
C LEU A 20 -15.10 16.15 1.71
N GLY A 21 -13.78 16.06 1.88
CA GLY A 21 -13.11 16.31 3.17
C GLY A 21 -13.42 17.71 3.72
N TYR A 22 -13.35 18.73 2.88
CA TYR A 22 -13.70 20.10 3.26
C TYR A 22 -15.19 20.24 3.64
N PHE A 23 -16.10 19.67 2.84
CA PHE A 23 -17.53 19.69 3.13
C PHE A 23 -17.86 18.99 4.47
N LEU A 24 -17.23 17.85 4.75
CA LEU A 24 -17.40 17.09 5.99
C LEU A 24 -16.83 17.84 7.20
N GLN A 25 -15.73 18.58 7.01
CA GLN A 25 -15.17 19.47 8.04
C GLN A 25 -16.13 20.63 8.36
N VAL A 26 -16.71 21.28 7.34
CA VAL A 26 -17.70 22.37 7.51
C VAL A 26 -18.98 21.88 8.21
N ARG A 27 -19.36 20.61 8.03
CA ARG A 27 -20.48 19.97 8.71
C ARG A 27 -20.19 19.57 10.17
N CYS A 28 -19.01 19.90 10.71
CA CYS A 28 -18.53 19.50 12.04
C CYS A 28 -18.52 17.98 12.30
N TRP A 29 -18.53 17.15 11.25
CA TRP A 29 -18.34 15.70 11.40
C TRP A 29 -16.90 15.33 11.74
N PHE A 30 -15.93 16.15 11.29
CA PHE A 30 -14.53 16.05 11.69
C PHE A 30 -14.23 17.06 12.79
N GLN A 31 -14.01 16.56 14.01
CA GLN A 31 -13.48 17.37 15.10
C GLN A 31 -12.04 17.78 14.81
N GLU A 32 -11.50 18.81 15.47
CA GLU A 32 -10.09 19.21 15.30
C GLU A 32 -9.10 18.05 15.58
N SER A 33 -9.50 17.08 16.43
CA SER A 33 -8.73 15.87 16.70
C SER A 33 -8.80 14.81 15.60
N PHE A 34 -9.70 14.94 14.61
CA PHE A 34 -9.94 13.89 13.61
C PHE A 34 -8.66 13.48 12.88
N GLY A 35 -7.79 14.44 12.53
CA GLY A 35 -6.50 14.13 11.91
C GLY A 35 -5.59 13.28 12.81
N ASN A 36 -5.61 13.54 14.11
CA ASN A 36 -4.85 12.77 15.10
C ASN A 36 -5.45 11.37 15.31
N ASP A 37 -6.79 11.26 15.37
CA ASP A 37 -7.49 9.99 15.51
C ASP A 37 -7.32 9.11 14.27
N LEU A 38 -7.38 9.71 13.07
CA LEU A 38 -7.06 9.06 11.81
C LEU A 38 -5.60 8.60 11.77
N SER A 39 -4.66 9.44 12.20
CA SER A 39 -3.23 9.09 12.26
C SER A 39 -2.98 7.89 13.17
N LYS A 40 -3.60 7.87 14.36
CA LYS A 40 -3.54 6.72 15.28
C LYS A 40 -4.17 5.47 14.67
N LEU A 41 -5.31 5.59 13.97
CA LEU A 41 -5.94 4.47 13.27
C LEU A 41 -5.03 3.92 12.17
N ILE A 42 -4.39 4.80 11.39
CA ILE A 42 -3.46 4.41 10.34
C ILE A 42 -2.25 3.69 10.95
N MET A 43 -1.63 4.25 11.98
CA MET A 43 -0.42 3.69 12.59
C MET A 43 -0.70 2.37 13.33
N ASN A 44 -1.77 2.30 14.11
CA ASN A 44 -2.01 1.16 14.99
C ASN A 44 -2.80 0.03 14.32
N VAL A 45 -3.55 0.33 13.25
CA VAL A 45 -4.41 -0.67 12.59
C VAL A 45 -4.06 -0.79 11.11
N ALA A 46 -4.13 0.29 10.34
CA ALA A 46 -3.98 0.19 8.89
C ALA A 46 -2.58 -0.27 8.48
N MET A 47 -1.53 0.23 9.14
CA MET A 47 -0.14 -0.11 8.85
C MET A 47 0.18 -1.59 9.12
N PRO A 48 -0.10 -2.16 10.33
CA PRO A 48 0.14 -3.58 10.55
C PRO A 48 -0.73 -4.47 9.64
N VAL A 49 -1.98 -4.08 9.34
CA VAL A 49 -2.84 -4.80 8.39
C VAL A 49 -2.28 -4.74 6.96
N ALA A 50 -1.77 -3.60 6.52
CA ALA A 50 -1.15 -3.44 5.22
C ALA A 50 0.11 -4.28 5.08
N ILE A 51 0.93 -4.36 6.14
CA ILE A 51 2.10 -5.25 6.18
C ILE A 51 1.65 -6.71 6.10
N PHE A 52 0.65 -7.12 6.88
CA PHE A 52 0.15 -8.49 6.86
C PHE A 52 -0.39 -8.90 5.49
N THR A 53 -1.24 -8.06 4.87
CA THR A 53 -1.78 -8.33 3.53
C THR A 53 -0.70 -8.30 2.45
N SER A 54 0.30 -7.43 2.59
CA SER A 54 1.48 -7.44 1.71
C SER A 54 2.25 -8.74 1.85
N VAL A 55 2.56 -9.19 3.06
CA VAL A 55 3.24 -10.47 3.29
C VAL A 55 2.45 -11.62 2.69
N LEU A 56 1.13 -11.73 2.96
CA LEU A 56 0.32 -12.77 2.34
C LEU A 56 0.31 -12.73 0.80
N LYS A 57 0.32 -11.53 0.22
CA LYS A 57 0.36 -11.35 -1.24
C LYS A 57 1.71 -11.74 -1.85
N TYR A 58 2.82 -11.48 -1.15
CA TYR A 58 4.18 -11.76 -1.63
C TYR A 58 4.70 -13.13 -1.20
N LEU A 59 4.11 -13.76 -0.19
CA LEU A 59 4.52 -15.03 0.40
C LEU A 59 3.53 -16.14 -0.01
N THR A 60 3.22 -16.19 -1.31
CA THR A 60 2.48 -17.30 -1.93
C THR A 60 3.44 -18.43 -2.31
N LEU A 61 2.95 -19.68 -2.39
CA LEU A 61 3.77 -20.88 -2.66
C LEU A 61 4.70 -20.71 -3.86
N ASP A 62 4.23 -20.06 -4.94
CA ASP A 62 5.04 -19.77 -6.13
C ASP A 62 6.23 -18.85 -5.84
N LYS A 63 6.04 -17.84 -4.99
CA LYS A 63 7.13 -16.95 -4.56
C LYS A 63 8.06 -17.63 -3.56
N LEU A 64 7.54 -18.51 -2.70
CA LEU A 64 8.35 -19.27 -1.75
C LEU A 64 9.26 -20.28 -2.47
N ILE A 65 8.74 -20.96 -3.50
CA ILE A 65 9.52 -21.85 -4.37
C ILE A 65 10.52 -21.04 -5.20
N SER A 66 10.15 -19.87 -5.71
CA SER A 66 11.10 -18.99 -6.43
C SER A 66 12.22 -18.46 -5.53
N LEU A 67 11.94 -18.11 -4.27
CA LEU A 67 12.96 -17.72 -3.29
C LEU A 67 13.85 -18.92 -2.90
N SER A 68 13.23 -20.07 -2.64
CA SER A 68 13.92 -21.31 -2.29
C SER A 68 14.81 -21.83 -3.43
N GLY A 69 14.35 -21.74 -4.68
CA GLY A 69 15.14 -22.08 -5.87
C GLY A 69 16.33 -21.15 -6.05
N GLY A 70 16.16 -19.84 -5.80
CA GLY A 70 17.28 -18.88 -5.77
C GLY A 70 18.30 -19.19 -4.67
N LEU A 71 17.81 -19.59 -3.48
CA LEU A 71 18.67 -19.95 -2.36
C LEU A 71 19.43 -21.26 -2.62
N LEU A 72 18.77 -22.29 -3.16
CA LEU A 72 19.41 -23.53 -3.60
C LEU A 72 20.49 -23.28 -4.67
N TYR A 73 20.22 -22.39 -5.62
CA TYR A 73 21.22 -22.00 -6.62
C TYR A 73 22.45 -21.35 -5.99
N THR A 74 22.27 -20.48 -4.99
CA THR A 74 23.39 -19.90 -4.25
C THR A 74 24.17 -20.93 -3.44
N PHE A 75 23.49 -21.90 -2.81
CA PHE A 75 24.17 -22.98 -2.07
C PHE A 75 24.97 -23.90 -2.99
N ILE A 76 24.42 -24.28 -4.14
CA ILE A 76 25.11 -25.12 -5.14
C ILE A 76 26.32 -24.37 -5.71
N ALA A 77 26.16 -23.09 -6.05
CA ALA A 77 27.27 -22.26 -6.53
C ALA A 77 28.39 -22.11 -5.49
N PHE A 78 28.04 -22.03 -4.21
CA PHE A 78 29.02 -21.95 -3.12
C PHE A 78 29.80 -23.25 -2.93
N ILE A 79 29.15 -24.40 -3.09
CA ILE A 79 29.75 -25.74 -2.97
C ILE A 79 30.59 -26.12 -4.19
N LEU A 80 30.20 -25.72 -5.40
CA LEU A 80 30.98 -25.96 -6.62
C LEU A 80 32.11 -24.95 -6.82
N GLY A 81 31.98 -23.75 -6.24
CA GLY A 81 32.99 -22.69 -6.34
C GLY A 81 34.13 -22.81 -5.32
N TYR A 82 34.00 -23.65 -4.31
CA TYR A 82 35.04 -23.98 -3.32
C TYR A 82 35.61 -25.38 -3.61
#